data_AF-A0A8T4DND6-F1
#
_entry.id   AF-A0A8T4DND6-F1
#
_cell.length_a   1.000
_cell.length_b   1.000
_cell.length_c   1.000
_cell.angle_alpha   90.00
_cell.angle_beta   90.00
_cell.angle_gamma   90.00
#
_symmetry.space_group_name_H-M   'P 1'
#
loop_
_entity.id
_entity.type
_entity.pdbx_description
1 polymer ?
#
loop_
_entity_poly.entity_id
_entity_poly.type
_entity_poly.pdbx_seq_one_letter_code
_entity_poly.pdbx_strand_id
1 'polypeptide(L)'
;MVLESLITPFRAEQKPGRLFFIGFLFCSVAIFLSLWIFKSQASLIMVFLTTMAALPLIYNTVLMEEEKGLEGMEESWLLKEHAKALKAFIFLFIGATLAFSFWYVVLSAPTTNVLFESQTDTINSINGRLTSYVPLNMSVSFFSKIFFNNVKVLIFCILFSFIYGAGAAFILMWNASVIGAAIGNFMRVELADVAHLIGLDKIFHYFQIISFGLLRYSIHGIPEILAYFVGAMAGGIISIAIIKHDFGTKKFEQVLMDSADLIILSIGVLFVAAILEVFVTPVIFG
;
A
#
# COMPACT_ATOMS: atom_id res chain seq x y z
N MET A 1 -18.06 0.24 15.51
CA MET A 1 -16.94 -0.40 16.25
C MET A 1 -16.18 0.64 17.06
N VAL A 2 -15.48 0.25 18.14
CA VAL A 2 -14.64 1.16 18.96
C VAL A 2 -13.66 1.97 18.09
N LEU A 3 -13.16 1.38 17.01
CA LEU A 3 -12.24 2.03 16.06
C LEU A 3 -12.89 3.17 15.25
N GLU A 4 -14.21 3.12 14.98
CA GLU A 4 -14.95 4.21 14.32
C GLU A 4 -15.08 5.45 15.22
N SER A 5 -14.95 5.28 16.54
CA SER A 5 -14.87 6.42 17.46
C SER A 5 -13.54 7.19 17.32
N LEU A 6 -12.48 6.56 16.81
CA LEU A 6 -11.18 7.20 16.62
C LEU A 6 -11.18 8.12 15.40
N ILE A 7 -11.76 7.67 14.28
CA ILE A 7 -11.85 8.46 13.05
C ILE A 7 -13.04 8.04 12.19
N THR A 8 -13.79 9.04 11.72
CA THR A 8 -14.88 8.87 10.75
C THR A 8 -14.38 9.09 9.32
N PRO A 9 -15.03 8.54 8.29
CA PRO A 9 -14.65 8.76 6.87
C PRO A 9 -14.52 10.24 6.52
N PHE A 10 -15.50 11.05 6.93
CA PHE A 10 -15.47 12.49 6.72
C PHE A 10 -14.23 13.18 7.35
N ARG A 11 -13.86 12.78 8.58
CA ARG A 11 -12.65 13.32 9.24
C ARG A 11 -11.37 12.82 8.59
N ALA A 12 -11.37 11.59 8.05
CA ALA A 12 -10.24 11.03 7.32
C ALA A 12 -9.94 11.84 6.05
N GLU A 13 -10.95 12.23 5.28
CA GLU A 13 -10.77 13.06 4.09
C GLU A 13 -10.30 14.48 4.40
N GLN A 14 -10.85 15.10 5.45
CA GLN A 14 -10.47 16.47 5.82
C GLN A 14 -9.08 16.56 6.44
N LYS A 15 -8.67 15.53 7.19
CA LYS A 15 -7.39 15.52 7.93
C LYS A 15 -6.63 14.22 7.68
N PRO A 16 -6.23 13.94 6.42
CA PRO A 16 -5.65 12.66 6.03
C PRO A 16 -4.31 12.39 6.73
N GLY A 17 -3.55 13.43 7.08
CA GLY A 17 -2.31 13.30 7.84
C GLY A 17 -2.47 12.63 9.21
N ARG A 18 -3.68 12.62 9.80
CA ARG A 18 -3.94 11.85 11.03
C ARG A 18 -3.95 10.35 10.79
N LEU A 19 -4.29 9.90 9.57
CA LEU A 19 -4.32 8.48 9.24
C LEU A 19 -2.93 7.85 9.24
N PHE A 20 -1.88 8.64 9.05
CA PHE A 20 -0.51 8.20 9.27
C PHE A 20 -0.32 7.60 10.67
N PHE A 21 -0.65 8.36 11.71
CA PHE A 21 -0.49 7.93 13.10
C PHE A 21 -1.42 6.77 13.45
N ILE A 22 -2.62 6.76 12.86
CA ILE A 22 -3.59 5.68 13.06
C ILE A 22 -3.09 4.38 12.41
N GLY A 23 -2.58 4.43 11.18
CA GLY A 23 -2.00 3.27 10.51
C GLY A 23 -0.80 2.73 11.28
N PHE A 24 0.05 3.62 11.80
CA PHE A 24 1.18 3.24 12.64
C PHE A 24 0.73 2.54 13.93
N LEU A 25 -0.30 3.09 14.58
CA LEU A 25 -0.88 2.52 15.80
C LEU A 25 -1.51 1.15 15.56
N PHE A 26 -2.35 1.02 14.53
CA PHE A 26 -3.01 -0.24 14.18
C PHE A 26 -2.00 -1.35 13.92
N CYS A 27 -0.97 -1.06 13.13
CA CYS A 27 0.11 -1.99 12.85
C CYS A 27 0.89 -2.37 14.12
N SER A 28 1.24 -1.40 14.96
CA SER A 28 1.98 -1.67 16.21
C SER A 28 1.20 -2.56 17.18
N VAL A 29 -0.11 -2.30 17.33
CA VAL A 29 -0.99 -3.14 18.16
C VAL A 29 -1.12 -4.54 17.54
N ALA A 30 -1.28 -4.65 16.23
CA ALA A 30 -1.39 -5.92 15.53
C ALA A 30 -0.13 -6.79 15.66
N ILE A 31 1.06 -6.19 15.55
CA ILE A 31 2.36 -6.86 15.78
C ILE A 31 2.46 -7.37 17.21
N PHE A 32 2.13 -6.52 18.19
CA PHE A 32 2.17 -6.92 19.60
C PHE A 32 1.26 -8.12 19.86
N LEU A 33 0.01 -8.07 19.38
CA LEU A 33 -0.95 -9.15 19.55
C LEU A 33 -0.57 -10.42 18.80
N SER A 34 -0.01 -10.32 17.58
CA SER A 34 0.41 -11.48 16.80
C SER A 34 1.56 -12.23 17.48
N LEU A 35 2.54 -11.49 18.03
CA LEU A 35 3.66 -12.07 18.78
C LEU A 35 3.23 -12.67 20.12
N TRP A 36 2.27 -12.04 20.80
CA TRP A 36 1.82 -12.50 22.12
C TRP A 36 0.92 -13.73 22.04
N ILE A 37 -0.06 -13.73 21.14
CA ILE A 37 -1.12 -14.75 21.10
C ILE A 37 -0.86 -15.81 20.02
N PHE A 38 -0.30 -15.41 18.87
CA PHE A 38 -0.24 -16.25 17.65
C PHE A 38 1.19 -16.41 17.13
N LYS A 39 2.17 -16.57 18.04
CA LYS A 39 3.60 -16.52 17.70
C LYS A 39 4.01 -17.37 16.49
N SER A 40 3.47 -18.58 16.34
CA SER A 40 3.79 -19.48 15.22
C SER A 40 3.25 -19.05 13.86
N GLN A 41 2.28 -18.14 13.83
CA GLN A 41 1.63 -17.62 12.62
C GLN A 41 1.70 -16.08 12.57
N ALA A 42 2.63 -15.49 13.34
CA ALA A 42 2.66 -14.05 13.60
C ALA A 42 2.77 -13.23 12.31
N SER A 43 3.47 -13.76 11.29
CA SER A 43 3.67 -13.15 9.97
C SER A 43 2.37 -12.80 9.23
N LEU A 44 1.46 -13.76 9.07
CA LEU A 44 0.18 -13.49 8.41
C LEU A 44 -0.80 -12.80 9.36
N ILE A 45 -0.77 -13.15 10.64
CA ILE A 45 -1.73 -12.64 11.63
C ILE A 45 -1.53 -11.14 11.90
N MET A 46 -0.29 -10.63 11.89
CA MET A 46 -0.08 -9.17 12.04
C MET A 46 -0.73 -8.38 10.89
N VAL A 47 -0.67 -8.91 9.67
CA VAL A 47 -1.27 -8.26 8.49
C VAL A 47 -2.78 -8.33 8.61
N PHE A 48 -3.33 -9.52 8.91
CA PHE A 48 -4.76 -9.72 9.10
C PHE A 48 -5.35 -8.79 10.17
N LEU A 49 -4.73 -8.70 11.35
CA LEU A 49 -5.20 -7.84 12.45
C LEU A 49 -5.12 -6.35 12.08
N THR A 50 -4.05 -5.94 11.37
CA THR A 50 -3.93 -4.56 10.86
C THR A 50 -5.05 -4.24 9.87
N THR A 51 -5.32 -5.14 8.93
CA THR A 51 -6.43 -5.02 7.97
C THR A 51 -7.76 -4.95 8.68
N MET A 52 -8.03 -5.86 9.64
CA MET A 52 -9.28 -5.89 10.39
C MET A 52 -9.53 -4.58 11.13
N ALA A 53 -8.48 -3.95 11.68
CA ALA A 53 -8.60 -2.64 12.32
C ALA A 53 -8.89 -1.51 11.32
N ALA A 54 -8.30 -1.56 10.13
CA ALA A 54 -8.50 -0.56 9.07
C ALA A 54 -9.83 -0.73 8.30
N LEU A 55 -10.37 -1.95 8.26
CA LEU A 55 -11.48 -2.34 7.39
C LEU A 55 -12.74 -1.47 7.54
N PRO A 56 -13.23 -1.16 8.76
CA PRO A 56 -14.42 -0.32 8.92
C PRO A 56 -14.23 1.07 8.31
N LEU A 57 -13.05 1.67 8.48
CA LEU A 57 -12.74 2.98 7.92
C LEU A 57 -12.71 2.93 6.39
N ILE A 58 -12.05 1.92 5.81
CA ILE A 58 -11.94 1.78 4.36
C ILE A 58 -13.33 1.54 3.76
N TYR A 59 -14.09 0.58 4.28
CA TYR A 59 -15.42 0.25 3.78
C TYR A 59 -16.37 1.46 3.84
N ASN A 60 -16.45 2.13 5.00
CA ASN A 60 -17.34 3.28 5.16
C ASN A 60 -16.89 4.49 4.30
N THR A 61 -15.60 4.60 3.98
CA THR A 61 -15.12 5.64 3.04
C THR A 61 -15.55 5.30 1.62
N VAL A 62 -15.40 4.06 1.17
CA VAL A 62 -15.89 3.65 -0.17
C VAL A 62 -17.40 3.81 -0.29
N LEU A 63 -18.15 3.51 0.77
CA LEU A 63 -19.60 3.75 0.84
C LEU A 63 -19.95 5.24 0.63
N MET A 64 -19.20 6.13 1.27
CA MET A 64 -19.37 7.57 1.12
C MET A 64 -18.99 8.04 -0.30
N GLU A 65 -17.98 7.44 -0.92
CA GLU A 65 -17.59 7.76 -2.30
C GLU A 65 -18.63 7.32 -3.33
N GLU A 66 -19.25 6.15 -3.13
CA GLU A 66 -20.37 5.69 -3.98
C GLU A 66 -21.57 6.66 -3.91
N GLU A 67 -21.88 7.17 -2.71
CA GLU A 67 -22.97 8.14 -2.54
C GLU A 67 -22.71 9.46 -3.27
N LYS A 68 -21.47 9.94 -3.29
CA LYS A 68 -21.07 11.16 -4.02
C LYS A 68 -21.22 10.99 -5.54
N GLY A 69 -20.99 9.79 -6.08
CA GLY A 69 -21.17 9.48 -7.51
C GLY A 69 -22.61 9.68 -8.00
N LEU A 70 -23.59 9.64 -7.10
CA LEU A 70 -25.00 9.79 -7.43
C LEU A 70 -25.50 11.24 -7.46
N GLU A 71 -24.66 12.21 -7.09
CA GLU A 71 -25.06 13.63 -7.00
C GLU A 71 -25.21 14.32 -8.38
N GLY A 72 -24.89 13.64 -9.48
CA GLY A 72 -25.03 14.16 -10.84
C GLY A 72 -24.09 15.32 -11.16
N MET A 73 -22.96 15.38 -10.45
CA MET A 73 -21.92 16.39 -10.58
C MET A 73 -21.01 16.11 -11.79
N GLU A 74 -20.23 17.11 -12.22
CA GLU A 74 -19.26 16.93 -13.30
C GLU A 74 -18.13 15.94 -12.93
N GLU A 75 -17.66 15.18 -13.91
CA GLU A 75 -16.57 14.19 -13.77
C GLU A 75 -15.29 14.80 -13.15
N SER A 76 -14.94 16.03 -13.55
CA SER A 76 -13.75 16.72 -13.03
C SER A 76 -13.85 17.04 -11.53
N TRP A 77 -15.07 17.20 -11.02
CA TRP A 77 -15.32 17.39 -9.60
C TRP A 77 -15.31 16.04 -8.87
N LEU A 78 -15.92 15.01 -9.45
CA LEU A 78 -15.95 13.66 -8.89
C LEU A 78 -14.53 13.11 -8.66
N LEU A 79 -13.65 13.25 -9.66
CA LEU A 79 -12.23 12.86 -9.54
C LEU A 79 -11.49 13.59 -8.40
N LYS A 80 -11.85 14.84 -8.11
CA LYS A 80 -11.27 15.59 -6.97
C LYS A 80 -11.77 15.07 -5.63
N GLU A 81 -13.02 14.60 -5.56
CA GLU A 81 -13.55 13.97 -4.34
C GLU A 81 -12.88 12.62 -4.10
N HIS A 82 -12.78 11.77 -5.12
CA HIS A 82 -12.04 10.50 -5.05
C HIS A 82 -10.60 10.72 -4.61
N ALA A 83 -9.94 11.79 -5.08
CA ALA A 83 -8.59 12.13 -4.65
C ALA A 83 -8.47 12.38 -3.13
N LYS A 84 -9.51 12.87 -2.44
CA LYS A 84 -9.50 13.06 -0.98
C LYS A 84 -9.52 11.73 -0.25
N ALA A 85 -10.40 10.80 -0.65
CA ALA A 85 -10.46 9.46 -0.11
C ALA A 85 -9.16 8.68 -0.37
N LEU A 86 -8.64 8.74 -1.60
CA LEU A 86 -7.35 8.14 -1.98
C LEU A 86 -6.20 8.71 -1.14
N LYS A 87 -6.16 10.03 -0.93
CA LYS A 87 -5.15 10.65 -0.06
C LYS A 87 -5.22 10.11 1.36
N ALA A 88 -6.41 9.95 1.94
CA ALA A 88 -6.58 9.36 3.26
C ALA A 88 -6.01 7.92 3.29
N PHE A 89 -6.35 7.08 2.32
CA PHE A 89 -5.85 5.71 2.23
C PHE A 89 -4.32 5.64 2.08
N ILE A 90 -3.72 6.53 1.28
CA ILE A 90 -2.26 6.63 1.15
C ILE A 90 -1.60 6.98 2.48
N PHE A 91 -2.12 7.94 3.25
CA PHE A 91 -1.56 8.26 4.56
C PHE A 91 -1.67 7.08 5.54
N LEU A 92 -2.80 6.35 5.53
CA LEU A 92 -2.97 5.13 6.33
C LEU A 92 -1.92 4.07 5.96
N PHE A 93 -1.72 3.84 4.66
CA PHE A 93 -0.75 2.90 4.12
C PHE A 93 0.68 3.28 4.52
N ILE A 94 1.08 4.54 4.34
CA ILE A 94 2.43 5.02 4.71
C ILE A 94 2.66 4.83 6.22
N GLY A 95 1.66 5.16 7.04
CA GLY A 95 1.73 4.93 8.48
C GLY A 95 1.99 3.47 8.86
N ALA A 96 1.27 2.55 8.22
CA ALA A 96 1.45 1.11 8.41
C ALA A 96 2.83 0.62 7.93
N THR A 97 3.25 1.02 6.73
CA THR A 97 4.56 0.68 6.15
C THR A 97 5.72 1.12 7.05
N LEU A 98 5.67 2.34 7.58
CA LEU A 98 6.69 2.84 8.49
C LEU A 98 6.65 2.16 9.86
N ALA A 99 5.49 1.77 10.37
CA ALA A 99 5.42 0.93 11.56
C ALA A 99 6.07 -0.44 11.34
N PHE A 100 5.77 -1.11 10.22
CA PHE A 100 6.41 -2.38 9.88
C PHE A 100 7.93 -2.22 9.78
N SER A 101 8.41 -1.17 9.10
CA SER A 101 9.85 -0.89 9.00
C SER A 101 10.48 -0.60 10.37
N PHE A 102 9.84 0.23 11.20
CA PHE A 102 10.30 0.55 12.55
C PHE A 102 10.44 -0.71 13.42
N TRP A 103 9.40 -1.55 13.47
CA TRP A 103 9.44 -2.78 14.25
C TRP A 103 10.40 -3.81 13.66
N TYR A 104 10.55 -3.86 12.33
CA TYR A 104 11.58 -4.67 11.70
C TYR A 104 12.96 -4.27 12.22
N VAL A 105 13.26 -2.98 12.34
CA VAL A 105 14.58 -2.49 12.78
C VAL A 105 14.80 -2.73 14.28
N VAL A 106 13.82 -2.38 15.12
CA VAL A 106 13.96 -2.32 16.59
C VAL A 106 13.92 -3.68 17.28
N LEU A 107 13.22 -4.67 16.73
CA LEU A 107 13.10 -6.00 17.36
C LEU A 107 14.42 -6.78 17.30
N SER A 108 14.49 -7.93 17.99
CA SER A 108 15.64 -8.83 17.87
C SER A 108 15.58 -9.65 16.58
N ALA A 109 16.73 -10.10 16.04
CA ALA A 109 16.76 -10.92 14.83
C ALA A 109 15.89 -12.20 14.91
N PRO A 110 15.90 -12.99 16.02
CA PRO A 110 15.01 -14.14 16.15
C PRO A 110 13.52 -13.76 16.09
N THR A 111 13.14 -12.62 16.68
CA THR A 111 11.76 -12.13 16.63
C THR A 111 11.38 -11.68 15.22
N THR A 112 12.24 -10.93 14.55
CA THR A 112 12.02 -10.48 13.18
C THR A 112 11.86 -11.66 12.21
N ASN A 113 12.68 -12.70 12.35
CA ASN A 113 12.62 -13.87 11.47
C ASN A 113 11.28 -14.59 11.55
N VAL A 114 10.67 -14.65 12.74
CA VAL A 114 9.32 -15.23 12.92
C VAL A 114 8.23 -14.25 12.46
N LEU A 115 8.37 -12.97 12.81
CA LEU A 115 7.34 -11.97 12.54
C LEU A 115 7.24 -11.60 11.06
N PHE A 116 8.34 -11.60 10.31
CA PHE A 116 8.40 -11.18 8.91
C PHE A 116 8.84 -12.31 7.97
N GLU A 117 8.66 -13.57 8.37
CA GLU A 117 9.07 -14.75 7.59
C GLU A 117 8.54 -14.68 6.15
N SER A 118 7.22 -14.54 6.00
CA SER A 118 6.57 -14.58 4.69
C SER A 118 6.88 -13.34 3.85
N GLN A 119 7.05 -12.18 4.49
CA GLN A 119 7.50 -10.96 3.80
C GLN A 119 8.93 -11.13 3.29
N THR A 120 9.82 -11.73 4.09
CA THR A 120 11.21 -11.99 3.73
C THR A 120 11.30 -12.99 2.57
N ASP A 121 10.51 -14.07 2.60
CA ASP A 121 10.41 -15.03 1.49
C ASP A 121 9.94 -14.36 0.20
N THR A 122 8.93 -13.49 0.32
CA THR A 122 8.42 -12.70 -0.81
C THR A 122 9.54 -11.82 -1.39
N ILE A 123 10.25 -11.07 -0.56
CA ILE A 123 11.38 -10.21 -0.97
C ILE A 123 12.46 -11.04 -1.67
N ASN A 124 12.84 -12.20 -1.13
CA ASN A 124 13.85 -13.07 -1.72
C ASN A 124 13.41 -13.62 -3.09
N SER A 125 12.12 -13.98 -3.25
CA SER A 125 11.58 -14.46 -4.52
C SER A 125 11.57 -13.38 -5.62
N ILE A 126 11.48 -12.11 -5.23
CA ILE A 126 11.50 -10.95 -6.13
C ILE A 126 12.96 -10.58 -6.47
N ASN A 127 13.82 -10.44 -5.46
CA ASN A 127 15.21 -10.01 -5.61
C ASN A 127 16.11 -11.04 -6.32
N GLY A 128 15.82 -12.35 -6.19
CA GLY A 128 16.51 -13.41 -6.94
C GLY A 128 16.41 -13.31 -8.47
N ARG A 129 15.72 -12.27 -8.99
CA ARG A 129 15.53 -11.98 -10.41
C ARG A 129 16.30 -10.74 -10.90
N LEU A 130 17.06 -10.04 -10.03
CA LEU A 130 17.62 -8.70 -10.30
C LEU A 130 19.16 -8.62 -10.38
N THR A 131 19.88 -9.73 -10.40
CA THR A 131 21.35 -9.70 -10.50
C THR A 131 21.80 -9.79 -11.95
N SER A 132 22.02 -8.65 -12.63
CA SER A 132 23.08 -8.41 -13.63
C SER A 132 22.81 -7.16 -14.47
N TYR A 133 23.88 -6.48 -14.89
CA TYR A 133 23.89 -5.39 -15.87
C TYR A 133 23.06 -5.77 -17.12
N VAL A 134 21.98 -5.03 -17.37
CA VAL A 134 20.93 -5.37 -18.36
C VAL A 134 21.19 -4.58 -19.66
N PRO A 135 21.64 -5.20 -20.77
CA PRO A 135 21.67 -4.53 -22.08
C PRO A 135 20.27 -4.08 -22.51
N LEU A 136 20.16 -3.07 -23.37
CA LEU A 136 18.90 -2.35 -23.70
C LEU A 136 17.74 -3.25 -24.19
N ASN A 137 18.01 -4.41 -24.80
CA ASN A 137 16.98 -5.39 -25.19
C ASN A 137 16.40 -6.16 -23.98
N MET A 138 17.16 -6.28 -22.89
CA MET A 138 16.75 -6.94 -21.66
C MET A 138 15.95 -5.99 -20.74
N SER A 139 16.07 -4.65 -20.90
CA SER A 139 15.28 -3.67 -20.14
C SER A 139 13.80 -3.66 -20.55
N VAL A 140 13.48 -3.91 -21.82
CA VAL A 140 12.08 -4.03 -22.30
C VAL A 140 11.41 -5.31 -21.78
N SER A 141 12.14 -6.43 -21.77
CA SER A 141 11.67 -7.68 -21.17
C SER A 141 11.48 -7.55 -19.65
N PHE A 142 12.41 -6.85 -19.00
CA PHE A 142 12.34 -6.55 -17.57
C PHE A 142 11.16 -5.63 -17.24
N PHE A 143 10.95 -4.56 -17.99
CA PHE A 143 9.78 -3.68 -17.90
C PHE A 143 8.47 -4.46 -18.01
N SER A 144 8.34 -5.29 -19.05
CA SER A 144 7.12 -6.09 -19.25
C SER A 144 6.87 -7.01 -18.05
N LYS A 145 7.93 -7.65 -17.52
CA LYS A 145 7.82 -8.52 -16.35
C LYS A 145 7.35 -7.77 -15.10
N ILE A 146 7.92 -6.61 -14.81
CA ILE A 146 7.53 -5.75 -13.68
C ILE A 146 6.08 -5.29 -13.85
N PHE A 147 5.78 -4.68 -15.00
CA PHE A 147 4.45 -4.15 -15.29
C PHE A 147 3.36 -5.23 -15.19
N PHE A 148 3.54 -6.39 -15.82
CA PHE A 148 2.52 -7.46 -15.76
C PHE A 148 2.41 -8.13 -14.40
N ASN A 149 3.47 -8.16 -13.58
CA ASN A 149 3.34 -8.61 -12.19
C ASN A 149 2.49 -7.63 -11.38
N ASN A 150 2.72 -6.33 -11.56
CA ASN A 150 1.96 -5.28 -10.90
C ASN A 150 0.50 -5.21 -11.38
N VAL A 151 0.24 -5.48 -12.66
CA VAL A 151 -1.13 -5.63 -13.19
C VAL A 151 -1.86 -6.80 -12.52
N LYS A 152 -1.18 -7.92 -12.22
CA LYS A 152 -1.82 -9.02 -11.47
C LYS A 152 -2.25 -8.55 -10.07
N VAL A 153 -1.39 -7.80 -9.37
CA VAL A 153 -1.73 -7.25 -8.04
C VAL A 153 -2.92 -6.28 -8.14
N LEU A 154 -2.93 -5.40 -9.15
CA LEU A 154 -4.06 -4.50 -9.42
C LEU A 154 -5.36 -5.26 -9.67
N ILE A 155 -5.34 -6.30 -10.52
CA ILE A 155 -6.50 -7.15 -10.79
C ILE A 155 -6.99 -7.81 -9.49
N PHE A 156 -6.09 -8.34 -8.66
CA PHE A 156 -6.49 -8.89 -7.37
C PHE A 156 -7.10 -7.83 -6.45
N CYS A 157 -6.57 -6.60 -6.42
CA CYS A 157 -7.18 -5.51 -5.65
C CYS A 157 -8.60 -5.20 -6.13
N ILE A 158 -8.81 -5.04 -7.45
CA ILE A 158 -10.14 -4.80 -8.03
C ILE A 158 -11.10 -5.94 -7.67
N LEU A 159 -10.70 -7.19 -7.92
CA LEU A 159 -11.55 -8.37 -7.67
C LEU A 159 -11.86 -8.56 -6.19
N PHE A 160 -10.89 -8.39 -5.29
CA PHE A 160 -11.13 -8.55 -3.86
C PHE A 160 -12.00 -7.44 -3.30
N SER A 161 -11.84 -6.20 -3.77
CA SER A 161 -12.74 -5.12 -3.38
C SER A 161 -14.14 -5.34 -3.94
N PHE A 162 -14.25 -5.84 -5.17
CA PHE A 162 -15.54 -6.18 -5.78
C PHE A 162 -16.28 -7.29 -5.01
N ILE A 163 -15.61 -8.40 -4.70
CA ILE A 163 -16.23 -9.59 -4.09
C ILE A 163 -16.51 -9.37 -2.60
N TYR A 164 -15.58 -8.73 -1.88
CA TYR A 164 -15.64 -8.61 -0.41
C TYR A 164 -15.87 -7.15 0.06
N GLY A 165 -16.27 -6.25 -0.84
CA GLY A 165 -16.51 -4.82 -0.59
C GLY A 165 -15.23 -4.00 -0.39
N ALA A 166 -14.47 -4.31 0.66
CA ALA A 166 -13.20 -3.67 1.01
C ALA A 166 -12.05 -4.68 1.12
N GLY A 167 -12.17 -5.86 0.49
CA GLY A 167 -11.20 -6.95 0.57
C GLY A 167 -9.79 -6.60 0.09
N ALA A 168 -9.66 -5.62 -0.81
CA ALA A 168 -8.36 -5.10 -1.24
C ALA A 168 -7.50 -4.58 -0.07
N ALA A 169 -8.12 -4.16 1.03
CA ALA A 169 -7.42 -3.73 2.25
C ALA A 169 -6.42 -4.78 2.76
N PHE A 170 -6.71 -6.07 2.60
CA PHE A 170 -5.78 -7.14 2.97
C PHE A 170 -4.54 -7.14 2.07
N ILE A 171 -4.73 -7.08 0.75
CA ILE A 171 -3.65 -7.08 -0.24
C ILE A 171 -2.77 -5.83 -0.08
N LEU A 172 -3.38 -4.69 0.21
CA LEU A 172 -2.67 -3.44 0.42
C LEU A 172 -1.87 -3.45 1.74
N MET A 173 -2.43 -3.96 2.84
CA MET A 173 -1.67 -4.11 4.09
C MET A 173 -0.57 -5.17 3.99
N TRP A 174 -0.78 -6.22 3.19
CA TRP A 174 0.27 -7.16 2.85
C TRP A 174 1.42 -6.46 2.12
N ASN A 175 1.13 -5.67 1.07
CA ASN A 175 2.15 -4.88 0.38
C ASN A 175 2.88 -3.91 1.31
N ALA A 176 2.16 -3.21 2.20
CA ALA A 176 2.75 -2.35 3.22
C ALA A 176 3.74 -3.11 4.12
N SER A 177 3.40 -4.35 4.51
CA SER A 177 4.29 -5.20 5.32
C SER A 177 5.54 -5.66 4.56
N VAL A 178 5.41 -6.01 3.28
CA VAL A 178 6.54 -6.40 2.42
C VAL A 178 7.49 -5.22 2.21
N ILE A 179 6.95 -4.04 1.85
CA ILE A 179 7.75 -2.82 1.68
C ILE A 179 8.41 -2.42 3.00
N GLY A 180 7.66 -2.47 4.11
CA GLY A 180 8.19 -2.17 5.43
C GLY A 180 9.34 -3.08 5.83
N ALA A 181 9.21 -4.40 5.58
CA ALA A 181 10.28 -5.36 5.80
C ALA A 181 11.50 -5.12 4.91
N ALA A 182 11.30 -4.77 3.63
CA ALA A 182 12.39 -4.44 2.71
C ALA A 182 13.18 -3.20 3.17
N ILE A 183 12.47 -2.12 3.52
CA ILE A 183 13.10 -0.90 4.08
C ILE A 183 13.82 -1.23 5.39
N GLY A 184 13.18 -1.97 6.29
CA GLY A 184 13.77 -2.36 7.57
C GLY A 184 15.02 -3.23 7.43
N ASN A 185 15.02 -4.17 6.49
CA ASN A 185 16.19 -5.00 6.19
C ASN A 185 17.33 -4.17 5.60
N PHE A 186 17.03 -3.31 4.62
CA PHE A 186 18.01 -2.38 4.05
C PHE A 186 18.65 -1.51 5.15
N MET A 187 17.83 -0.91 6.01
CA MET A 187 18.33 -0.14 7.16
C MET A 187 19.23 -0.98 8.06
N ARG A 188 18.85 -2.20 8.43
CA ARG A 188 19.68 -3.05 9.30
C ARG A 188 21.03 -3.41 8.68
N VAL A 189 21.07 -3.72 7.39
CA VAL A 189 22.31 -4.04 6.68
C VAL A 189 23.24 -2.83 6.67
N GLU A 190 22.77 -1.70 6.17
CA GLU A 190 23.56 -0.48 6.07
C GLU A 190 24.00 0.03 7.45
N LEU A 191 23.13 -0.07 8.47
CA LEU A 191 23.48 0.31 9.85
C LEU A 191 24.55 -0.58 10.48
N ALA A 192 24.63 -1.85 10.08
CA ALA A 192 25.72 -2.72 10.52
C ALA A 192 27.07 -2.25 9.95
N ASP A 193 27.09 -1.77 8.70
CA ASP A 193 28.30 -1.29 8.03
C ASP A 193 28.83 0.03 8.65
N VAL A 194 27.95 0.89 9.16
CA VAL A 194 28.33 2.10 9.90
C VAL A 194 28.37 1.94 11.43
N ALA A 195 28.17 0.72 11.96
CA ALA A 195 28.12 0.48 13.40
C ALA A 195 29.45 0.83 14.10
N HIS A 196 30.58 0.71 13.38
CA HIS A 196 31.93 1.04 13.83
C HIS A 196 32.22 2.54 13.93
N LEU A 197 31.39 3.39 13.33
CA LEU A 197 31.53 4.85 13.41
C LEU A 197 31.09 5.35 14.81
N ILE A 198 31.70 6.44 15.28
CA ILE A 198 31.45 7.08 16.58
C ILE A 198 31.22 8.58 16.35
N GLY A 199 30.32 9.21 17.10
CA GLY A 199 30.10 10.66 17.07
C GLY A 199 29.04 11.13 16.07
N LEU A 200 29.17 12.38 15.59
CA LEU A 200 28.20 13.03 14.69
C LEU A 200 28.13 12.37 13.30
N ASP A 201 29.24 11.79 12.83
CA ASP A 201 29.30 11.08 11.55
C ASP A 201 28.36 9.87 11.55
N LYS A 202 28.27 9.16 12.68
CA LYS A 202 27.29 8.09 12.87
C LYS A 202 25.87 8.63 12.65
N ILE A 203 25.46 9.68 13.36
CA ILE A 203 24.11 10.24 13.25
C ILE A 203 23.81 10.69 11.81
N PHE A 204 24.75 11.36 11.15
CA PHE A 204 24.61 11.78 9.76
C PHE A 204 24.38 10.58 8.83
N HIS A 205 25.18 9.52 8.96
CA HIS A 205 25.01 8.30 8.17
C HIS A 205 23.69 7.57 8.48
N TYR A 206 23.22 7.54 9.73
CA TYR A 206 21.90 7.00 10.06
C TYR A 206 20.79 7.75 9.32
N PHE A 207 20.78 9.10 9.36
CA PHE A 207 19.79 9.90 8.64
C PHE A 207 19.87 9.71 7.13
N GLN A 208 21.08 9.61 6.59
CA GLN A 208 21.33 9.41 5.18
C GLN A 208 20.79 8.05 4.70
N ILE A 209 21.14 6.95 5.38
CA ILE A 209 20.69 5.59 5.06
C ILE A 209 19.17 5.49 5.08
N ILE A 210 18.54 6.02 6.13
CA ILE A 210 17.07 6.02 6.26
C ILE A 210 16.43 6.76 5.10
N SER A 211 16.96 7.93 4.78
CA SER A 211 16.40 8.79 3.74
C SER A 211 16.59 8.19 2.35
N PHE A 212 17.76 7.61 2.04
CA PHE A 212 18.02 6.93 0.76
C PHE A 212 17.19 5.66 0.59
N GLY A 213 17.07 4.84 1.65
CA GLY A 213 16.21 3.64 1.63
C GLY A 213 14.76 4.00 1.33
N LEU A 214 14.21 4.98 2.04
CA LEU A 214 12.84 5.45 1.82
C LEU A 214 12.65 6.04 0.41
N LEU A 215 13.55 6.92 -0.03
CA LEU A 215 13.45 7.59 -1.32
C LEU A 215 13.51 6.59 -2.49
N ARG A 216 14.39 5.60 -2.43
CA ARG A 216 14.55 4.57 -3.47
C ARG A 216 13.24 3.83 -3.76
N TYR A 217 12.53 3.40 -2.72
CA TYR A 217 11.24 2.71 -2.88
C TYR A 217 10.08 3.67 -3.17
N SER A 218 10.18 4.94 -2.76
CA SER A 218 9.07 5.90 -2.90
C SER A 218 8.84 6.40 -4.34
N ILE A 219 9.88 6.48 -5.18
CA ILE A 219 9.77 7.06 -6.53
C ILE A 219 8.73 6.34 -7.39
N HIS A 220 8.79 5.01 -7.44
CA HIS A 220 7.82 4.19 -8.17
C HIS A 220 6.74 3.63 -7.25
N GLY A 221 7.05 3.35 -5.98
CA GLY A 221 6.12 2.76 -5.03
C GLY A 221 4.92 3.64 -4.71
N ILE A 222 5.07 4.97 -4.61
CA ILE A 222 3.91 5.85 -4.38
C ILE A 222 2.92 5.79 -5.57
N PRO A 223 3.36 6.00 -6.83
CA PRO A 223 2.50 5.80 -7.99
C PRO A 223 1.86 4.40 -8.07
N GLU A 224 2.63 3.34 -7.82
CA GLU A 224 2.13 1.96 -7.85
C GLU A 224 1.00 1.72 -6.84
N ILE A 225 1.23 2.09 -5.57
CA ILE A 225 0.23 1.93 -4.52
C ILE A 225 -0.99 2.81 -4.77
N LEU A 226 -0.80 4.02 -5.32
CA LEU A 226 -1.91 4.86 -5.76
C LEU A 226 -2.76 4.16 -6.83
N ALA A 227 -2.15 3.54 -7.83
CA ALA A 227 -2.88 2.77 -8.84
C ALA A 227 -3.70 1.65 -8.20
N TYR A 228 -3.14 0.91 -7.24
CA TYR A 228 -3.87 -0.14 -6.54
C TYR A 228 -5.05 0.39 -5.73
N PHE A 229 -4.91 1.53 -5.06
CA PHE A 229 -6.01 2.17 -4.35
C PHE A 229 -7.11 2.67 -5.30
N VAL A 230 -6.76 3.24 -6.45
CA VAL A 230 -7.72 3.67 -7.47
C VAL A 230 -8.52 2.46 -7.98
N GLY A 231 -7.84 1.37 -8.35
CA GLY A 231 -8.52 0.15 -8.80
C GLY A 231 -9.35 -0.51 -7.71
N ALA A 232 -8.85 -0.54 -6.46
CA ALA A 232 -9.60 -1.04 -5.32
C ALA A 232 -10.88 -0.21 -5.06
N MET A 233 -10.78 1.12 -5.13
CA MET A 233 -11.92 2.02 -4.99
C MET A 233 -12.98 1.74 -6.06
N ALA A 234 -12.57 1.60 -7.32
CA ALA A 234 -13.48 1.22 -8.40
C ALA A 234 -14.18 -0.12 -8.11
N GLY A 235 -13.44 -1.16 -7.75
CA GLY A 235 -14.01 -2.46 -7.41
C GLY A 235 -14.99 -2.39 -6.23
N GLY A 236 -14.65 -1.62 -5.20
CA GLY A 236 -15.49 -1.43 -4.02
C GLY A 236 -16.76 -0.62 -4.31
N ILE A 237 -16.68 0.44 -5.12
CA ILE A 237 -17.83 1.23 -5.56
C ILE A 237 -18.81 0.34 -6.34
N ILE A 238 -18.32 -0.48 -7.28
CA ILE A 238 -19.15 -1.45 -8.02
C ILE A 238 -19.82 -2.44 -7.05
N SER A 239 -19.06 -2.97 -6.08
CA SER A 239 -19.59 -3.89 -5.06
C SER A 239 -20.79 -3.29 -4.32
N ILE A 240 -20.65 -2.05 -3.85
CA ILE A 240 -21.68 -1.32 -3.12
C ILE A 240 -22.87 -1.01 -4.03
N ALA A 241 -22.62 -0.62 -5.28
CA ALA A 241 -23.67 -0.31 -6.24
C ALA A 241 -24.57 -1.51 -6.54
N ILE A 242 -24.01 -2.72 -6.64
CA ILE A 242 -24.79 -3.97 -6.80
C ILE A 242 -25.69 -4.23 -5.58
N ILE A 243 -25.23 -3.88 -4.39
CA ILE A 243 -25.99 -4.11 -3.15
C ILE A 243 -27.10 -3.07 -2.98
N LYS A 244 -26.83 -1.82 -3.34
CA LYS A 244 -27.73 -0.68 -3.09
C LYS A 244 -28.74 -0.42 -4.20
N HIS A 245 -28.38 -0.69 -5.45
CA HIS A 245 -29.20 -0.36 -6.61
C HIS A 245 -29.65 -1.61 -7.34
N ASP A 246 -30.86 -1.57 -7.89
CA ASP A 246 -31.33 -2.63 -8.76
C ASP A 246 -30.51 -2.65 -10.06
N PHE A 247 -30.15 -3.86 -10.48
CA PHE A 247 -29.40 -4.10 -11.72
C PHE A 247 -30.19 -3.56 -12.93
N GLY A 248 -29.50 -2.84 -13.82
CA GLY A 248 -30.10 -2.27 -15.03
C GLY A 248 -30.83 -0.93 -14.81
N THR A 249 -30.66 -0.29 -13.66
CA THR A 249 -31.11 1.09 -13.47
C THR A 249 -30.10 2.09 -14.04
N LYS A 250 -30.55 3.28 -14.44
CA LYS A 250 -29.66 4.36 -14.92
C LYS A 250 -28.59 4.73 -13.88
N LYS A 251 -28.93 4.66 -12.59
CA LYS A 251 -28.00 4.90 -11.49
C LYS A 251 -26.89 3.84 -11.45
N PHE A 252 -27.28 2.57 -11.58
CA PHE A 252 -26.32 1.47 -11.65
C PHE A 252 -25.39 1.60 -12.87
N GLU A 253 -25.93 1.92 -14.04
CA GLU A 253 -25.13 2.14 -15.26
C GLU A 253 -24.14 3.30 -15.12
N GLN A 254 -24.57 4.41 -14.51
CA GLN A 254 -23.71 5.57 -14.26
C GLN A 254 -22.53 5.19 -13.35
N VAL A 255 -22.80 4.56 -12.21
CA VAL A 255 -21.74 4.14 -11.27
C VAL A 255 -20.76 3.14 -11.92
N LEU A 256 -21.26 2.28 -12.81
CA LEU A 256 -20.42 1.33 -13.54
C LEU A 256 -19.49 2.03 -14.53
N MET A 257 -19.96 3.07 -15.23
CA MET A 257 -19.14 3.87 -16.15
C MET A 257 -18.05 4.64 -15.40
N ASP A 258 -18.41 5.32 -14.31
CA ASP A 258 -17.45 6.07 -13.48
C ASP A 258 -16.37 5.13 -12.91
N SER A 259 -16.76 3.92 -12.50
CA SER A 259 -15.84 2.90 -12.03
C SER A 259 -14.92 2.36 -13.15
N ALA A 260 -15.40 2.29 -14.39
CA ALA A 260 -14.57 1.91 -15.53
C ALA A 260 -13.49 2.96 -15.81
N ASP A 261 -13.82 4.25 -15.70
CA ASP A 261 -12.86 5.34 -15.86
C ASP A 261 -11.78 5.31 -14.76
N LEU A 262 -12.15 5.00 -13.51
CA LEU A 262 -11.19 4.75 -12.44
C LEU A 262 -10.27 3.55 -12.73
N ILE A 263 -10.79 2.46 -13.29
CA ILE A 263 -9.95 1.30 -13.67
C ILE A 263 -8.96 1.71 -14.76
N ILE A 264 -9.38 2.45 -15.80
CA ILE A 264 -8.49 2.93 -16.85
C ILE A 264 -7.41 3.85 -16.27
N LEU A 265 -7.80 4.78 -15.40
CA LEU A 265 -6.89 5.66 -14.68
C LEU A 265 -5.86 4.85 -13.88
N SER A 266 -6.29 3.81 -13.15
CA SER A 266 -5.40 2.97 -12.36
C SER A 266 -4.33 2.28 -13.21
N ILE A 267 -4.69 1.76 -14.39
CA ILE A 267 -3.75 1.13 -15.32
C ILE A 267 -2.76 2.17 -15.85
N GLY A 268 -3.22 3.38 -16.18
CA GLY A 268 -2.37 4.47 -16.64
C GLY A 268 -1.34 4.90 -15.58
N VAL A 269 -1.78 5.07 -14.33
CA VAL A 269 -0.88 5.40 -13.20
C VAL A 269 0.12 4.26 -12.97
N LEU A 270 -0.31 3.00 -13.05
CA LEU A 270 0.56 1.84 -12.88
C LEU A 270 1.64 1.74 -13.96
N PHE A 271 1.29 2.10 -15.20
CA PHE A 271 2.24 2.15 -16.30
C PHE A 271 3.34 3.19 -16.05
N VAL A 272 2.97 4.37 -15.54
CA VAL A 272 3.95 5.40 -15.11
C VAL A 272 4.84 4.87 -13.99
N ALA A 273 4.27 4.17 -13.00
CA ALA A 273 5.03 3.56 -11.91
C ALA A 273 6.12 2.60 -12.43
N ALA A 274 5.77 1.72 -13.37
CA ALA A 274 6.72 0.78 -13.97
C ALA A 274 7.84 1.48 -14.77
N ILE A 275 7.53 2.60 -15.44
CA ILE A 275 8.56 3.41 -16.12
C ILE A 275 9.54 3.98 -15.10
N LEU A 276 9.01 4.53 -14.01
CA LEU A 276 9.82 5.10 -12.93
C LEU A 276 10.71 4.04 -12.26
N GLU A 277 10.20 2.82 -12.07
CA GLU A 277 10.96 1.72 -11.47
C GLU A 277 12.10 1.24 -12.37
N VAL A 278 11.86 1.10 -13.67
CA VAL A 278 12.82 0.46 -14.57
C VAL A 278 13.82 1.43 -15.19
N PHE A 279 13.39 2.66 -15.51
CA PHE A 279 14.22 3.60 -16.25
C PHE A 279 14.74 4.78 -15.42
N VAL A 280 14.04 5.16 -14.34
CA VAL A 280 14.41 6.35 -13.54
C VAL A 280 15.13 5.97 -12.25
N THR A 281 14.56 5.06 -11.46
CA THR A 281 15.11 4.66 -10.16
C THR A 281 16.55 4.12 -10.28
N PRO A 282 16.91 3.26 -11.26
CA PRO A 282 18.28 2.76 -11.39
C PRO A 282 19.29 3.84 -11.80
N VAL A 283 18.86 4.90 -12.49
CA VAL A 283 19.76 6.02 -12.85
C VAL A 283 20.08 6.90 -11.65
N ILE A 284 19.16 7.01 -10.70
CA ILE A 284 19.31 7.87 -9.52
C ILE A 284 20.03 7.15 -8.37
N PHE A 285 19.83 5.83 -8.22
CA PHE A 285 20.33 5.04 -7.07
C PHE A 285 21.25 3.86 -7.46
N GLY A 286 21.53 3.66 -8.75
CA GLY A 286 22.37 2.58 -9.26
C GLY A 286 23.84 2.95 -9.42
#